data_AF-B4R5L2-F1
#
_entry.id   AF-B4R5L2-F1
#
_cell.length_a   1.000
_cell.length_b   1.000
_cell.length_c   1.000
_cell.angle_alpha   90.00
_cell.angle_beta   90.00
_cell.angle_gamma   90.00
#
_symmetry.space_group_name_H-M   'P 1'
#
loop_
_entity.id
_entity.type
_entity.pdbx_description
1 polymer ?
#
loop_
_entity_poly.entity_id
_entity_poly.type
_entity_poly.pdbx_seq_one_letter_code
_entity_poly.pdbx_strand_id
1 'polypeptide(L)' 'MSKLDQDPNASLSIMEQIKQLIRPPPNEDEKMMQRSTNTKHPYYRRPGRGHNHDYCDACEEGGNLLCCDRCPSSFHLQCQ' A
#
# COMPACT_ATOMS: atom_id res chain seq x y z
N MET A 1 3.79 -24.67 -11.41
CA MET A 1 2.54 -23.89 -11.54
C MET A 1 2.85 -22.44 -11.20
N SER A 2 3.38 -21.69 -12.17
CA SER A 2 3.68 -20.27 -12.04
C SER A 2 2.38 -19.50 -11.97
N LYS A 3 2.20 -18.68 -10.92
CA LYS A 3 1.06 -17.77 -10.81
C LYS A 3 1.11 -16.84 -12.03
N LEU A 4 0.12 -16.93 -12.90
CA LEU A 4 -0.12 -15.94 -13.95
C LEU A 4 -0.64 -14.70 -13.21
N ASP A 5 0.22 -13.72 -12.99
CA ASP A 5 -0.19 -12.37 -12.63
C ASP A 5 -1.11 -11.88 -13.76
N GLN A 6 -2.42 -11.92 -13.51
CA GLN A 6 -3.41 -11.39 -14.44
C GLN A 6 -3.24 -9.87 -14.44
N ASP A 7 -2.48 -9.35 -15.41
CA ASP A 7 -2.40 -7.93 -15.65
C ASP A 7 -3.83 -7.41 -15.88
N PRO A 8 -4.39 -6.59 -14.97
CA PRO A 8 -5.78 -6.13 -15.06
C PRO A 8 -6.03 -5.23 -16.28
N ASN A 9 -4.96 -4.90 -17.01
CA ASN A 9 -4.96 -4.05 -18.18
C ASN A 9 -4.80 -4.81 -19.51
N ALA A 10 -4.64 -6.13 -19.47
CA ALA A 10 -4.42 -6.94 -20.68
C ALA A 10 -5.62 -6.93 -21.65
N SER A 11 -6.82 -6.61 -21.16
CA SER A 11 -8.06 -6.55 -21.95
C SER A 11 -8.41 -5.16 -22.47
N LEU A 12 -7.65 -4.12 -22.12
CA LEU A 12 -7.95 -2.75 -22.52
C LEU A 12 -7.34 -2.39 -23.87
N SER A 13 -8.10 -1.63 -24.67
CA SER A 13 -7.55 -0.99 -25.87
C SER A 13 -6.41 -0.05 -25.48
N ILE A 14 -5.39 0.08 -26.34
CA ILE A 14 -4.20 0.92 -26.13
C ILE A 14 -4.57 2.33 -25.66
N MET A 15 -5.63 2.90 -26.25
CA MET A 15 -6.15 4.23 -25.87
C MET A 15 -6.61 4.30 -24.41
N GLU A 16 -7.17 3.22 -23.90
CA GLU A 16 -7.70 3.15 -22.53
C GLU A 16 -6.56 2.92 -21.52
N GLN A 17 -5.54 2.14 -21.89
CA GLN A 17 -4.31 2.00 -21.10
C GLN A 17 -3.60 3.35 -20.89
N ILE A 18 -3.51 4.17 -21.95
CA ILE A 18 -2.87 5.49 -21.90
C ILE A 18 -3.62 6.43 -20.95
N LYS A 19 -4.96 6.46 -20.99
CA LYS A 19 -5.76 7.30 -20.08
C LYS A 19 -5.54 6.95 -18.60
N GLN A 20 -5.32 5.67 -18.29
CA GLN A 20 -5.06 5.25 -16.91
C GLN A 20 -3.70 5.71 -16.38
N LEU A 21 -2.69 5.80 -17.24
CA LEU A 21 -1.34 6.26 -16.86
C LEU A 21 -1.26 7.78 -16.66
N ILE A 22 -2.04 8.55 -17.43
CA ILE A 22 -2.04 10.02 -17.40
C ILE A 22 -3.09 10.57 -16.41
N ARG A 23 -3.81 9.70 -15.70
CA ARG A 23 -4.84 10.16 -14.76
C ARG A 23 -4.23 11.07 -13.68
N PRO A 24 -4.87 12.20 -13.33
CA PRO A 24 -4.41 13.06 -12.25
C PRO A 24 -4.33 12.27 -10.93
N PRO A 25 -3.45 12.68 -10.00
CA PRO A 25 -3.37 12.02 -8.71
C PRO A 25 -4.74 12.09 -8.00
N PRO A 26 -5.15 11.00 -7.32
CA PRO A 26 -6.43 10.96 -6.60
C PRO A 26 -6.49 12.05 -5.52
N ASN A 27 -7.68 12.61 -5.31
CA ASN A 27 -7.96 13.50 -4.18
C ASN A 27 -7.73 12.76 -2.85
N GLU A 28 -7.56 13.50 -1.75
CA GLU A 28 -7.25 12.91 -0.44
C GLU A 28 -8.25 11.82 0.00
N ASP A 29 -9.53 11.96 -0.35
CA ASP A 29 -10.57 10.93 -0.12
C ASP A 29 -10.34 9.64 -0.95
N GLU A 30 -9.98 9.77 -2.23
CA GLU A 30 -9.70 8.62 -3.09
C GLU A 30 -8.37 7.93 -2.75
N LYS A 31 -7.42 8.70 -2.22
CA LYS A 31 -6.12 8.24 -1.72
C LYS A 31 -6.30 7.37 -0.47
N MET A 32 -7.31 7.64 0.36
CA MET A 32 -7.66 6.81 1.52
C MET A 32 -8.15 5.42 1.09
N MET A 33 -9.01 5.35 0.07
CA MET A 33 -9.46 4.07 -0.50
C MET A 33 -8.31 3.28 -1.14
N GLN A 34 -7.36 3.97 -1.80
CA GLN A 34 -6.18 3.36 -2.38
C GLN A 34 -5.15 2.89 -1.34
N ARG A 35 -5.00 3.58 -0.20
CA ARG A 35 -4.16 3.08 0.92
C ARG A 35 -4.72 1.79 1.48
N SER A 36 -6.04 1.70 1.66
CA SER A 36 -6.74 0.49 2.13
C SER A 36 -6.57 -0.72 1.19
N THR A 37 -6.30 -0.49 -0.09
CA THR A 37 -5.99 -1.56 -1.05
C THR A 37 -4.50 -1.82 -1.21
N ASN A 38 -3.64 -0.83 -0.94
CA ASN A 38 -2.17 -0.92 -0.99
C ASN A 38 -1.57 -1.65 0.23
N THR A 39 -2.28 -1.73 1.36
CA THR A 39 -1.91 -2.64 2.48
C THR A 39 -1.89 -4.11 2.07
N LYS A 40 -2.41 -4.46 0.89
CA LYS A 40 -2.36 -5.83 0.33
C LYS A 40 -1.07 -6.12 -0.44
N HIS A 41 -0.07 -5.24 -0.42
CA HIS A 41 1.21 -5.53 -1.06
C HIS A 41 1.78 -6.85 -0.48
N PRO A 42 2.27 -7.79 -1.31
CA PRO A 42 2.79 -9.09 -0.85
C PRO A 42 3.84 -9.00 0.26
N TYR A 43 4.50 -7.85 0.40
CA TYR A 43 5.41 -7.52 1.49
C TYR A 43 4.75 -7.59 2.88
N TYR A 44 3.50 -7.16 3.01
CA TYR A 44 2.71 -7.18 4.26
C TYR A 44 2.10 -8.56 4.57
N ARG A 45 2.01 -9.46 3.59
CA ARG A 45 1.50 -10.84 3.75
C ARG A 45 2.61 -11.89 3.87
N ARG A 46 3.80 -11.51 4.36
CA ARG A 46 4.88 -12.47 4.58
C ARG A 46 4.61 -13.23 5.90
N PRO A 47 4.42 -14.56 5.88
CA PRO A 47 4.26 -15.34 7.11
C PRO A 47 5.48 -15.09 8.02
N GLY A 48 5.24 -14.62 9.25
CA GLY A 48 6.28 -14.25 10.21
C GLY A 48 6.53 -12.74 10.41
N ARG A 49 5.87 -11.84 9.66
CA ARG A 49 5.97 -10.37 9.81
C ARG A 49 4.67 -9.71 10.32
N GLY A 50 4.03 -10.33 11.30
CA GLY A 50 2.73 -9.91 11.83
C GLY A 50 2.75 -9.35 13.26
N HIS A 51 3.83 -8.66 13.66
CA HIS A 51 3.96 -8.17 15.04
C HIS A 51 4.07 -6.64 15.16
N ASN A 52 4.01 -5.89 14.06
CA ASN A 52 4.13 -4.43 14.14
C ASN A 52 2.86 -3.77 14.68
N HIS A 53 2.99 -2.68 15.42
CA HIS A 53 1.86 -1.91 15.94
C HIS A 53 1.07 -1.25 14.81
N ASP A 54 -0.25 -1.18 14.94
CA ASP A 54 -1.15 -0.51 13.97
C ASP A 54 -1.23 1.01 14.19
N TYR A 55 -0.42 1.54 15.10
CA TYR A 55 -0.30 2.96 15.44
C TYR A 55 1.17 3.40 15.42
N CYS A 56 1.41 4.70 15.25
CA CYS A 56 2.73 5.29 15.36
C CYS A 56 3.16 5.34 16.82
N ASP A 57 4.32 4.79 17.19
CA ASP A 57 4.82 4.85 18.57
C ASP A 57 5.13 6.29 19.05
N ALA A 58 5.24 7.27 18.13
CA ALA A 58 5.52 8.66 18.44
C ALA A 58 4.27 9.55 18.55
N CYS A 59 3.21 9.26 17.80
CA CYS A 59 2.00 10.09 17.78
C CYS A 59 0.70 9.32 18.07
N GLU A 60 0.77 8.01 18.31
CA GLU A 60 -0.35 7.11 18.63
C GLU A 60 -1.46 7.07 17.58
N GLU A 61 -1.22 7.65 16.40
CA GLU A 61 -2.16 7.67 15.28
C GLU A 61 -1.88 6.52 14.30
N GLY A 62 -2.95 5.94 13.77
CA GLY A 62 -2.89 5.02 12.64
C GLY A 62 -2.76 5.76 11.31
N GLY A 63 -2.35 5.05 10.25
CA GLY A 63 -2.28 5.63 8.91
C GLY A 63 -1.11 5.10 8.10
N ASN A 64 -0.21 5.98 7.70
CA ASN A 64 0.92 5.65 6.83
C ASN A 64 2.16 5.28 7.65
N LEU A 65 2.08 4.13 8.31
CA LEU A 65 3.12 3.64 9.19
C LEU A 65 4.17 2.84 8.42
N LEU A 66 5.42 3.01 8.83
CA LEU A 66 6.57 2.21 8.43
C LEU A 66 6.85 1.17 9.49
N CYS A 67 6.83 -0.10 9.10
CA CYS A 67 7.09 -1.23 9.99
C CYS A 67 8.58 -1.50 10.10
N CYS A 68 9.09 -1.69 11.32
CA CYS A 68 10.46 -2.16 11.51
C CYS A 68 10.57 -3.67 11.23
N ASP A 69 11.72 -4.10 10.71
CA ASP A 69 12.00 -5.53 10.46
C ASP A 69 12.53 -6.27 11.70
N ARG A 70 12.92 -5.54 12.76
CA ARG A 70 13.60 -6.09 13.95
C ARG A 70 12.80 -5.91 15.25
N CYS A 71 11.78 -5.07 15.26
CA CYS A 71 10.94 -4.81 16.44
C CYS A 71 9.49 -4.60 16.00
N PRO A 72 8.51 -4.70 16.91
CA PRO A 72 7.09 -4.41 16.63
C PRO A 72 6.80 -2.93 16.34
N SER A 73 7.80 -2.07 16.26
CA SER A 73 7.57 -0.64 16.17
C SER A 73 7.12 -0.21 14.79
N SER A 74 6.18 0.74 14.80
CA SER A 74 5.62 1.38 13.63
C SER A 74 5.74 2.89 13.77
N PHE A 75 6.16 3.58 12.71
CA PHE A 75 6.39 5.03 12.75
C PHE A 75 6.00 5.71 11.44
N HIS A 76 5.51 6.95 11.52
CA HIS A 76 5.37 7.79 10.33
C HIS A 76 6.75 8.28 9.86
N LEU A 77 6.95 8.43 8.54
CA LEU A 77 8.20 8.97 7.97
C LEU A 77 8.58 10.35 8.56
N GLN A 78 7.58 11.15 8.94
CA GLN A 78 7.75 12.48 9.49
C GLN A 78 7.75 12.55 11.02
N CYS A 79 7.38 11.48 11.72
CA CYS A 79 7.37 11.47 13.19
C CYS A 79 8.76 11.05 13.69
N GLN A 80 9.34 11.88 14.56
CA GLN A 80 10.58 11.61 15.30
C GLN A 80 10.26 11.44 16.78
#